data_AF-X0XL54-F1
#
_entry.id   AF-X0XL54-F1
#
_cell.length_a   1.000
_cell.length_b   1.000
_cell.length_c   1.000
_cell.angle_alpha   90.00
_cell.angle_beta   90.00
_cell.angle_gamma   90.00
#
_symmetry.space_group_name_H-M   'P 1'
#
loop_
_entity.id
_entity.type
_entity.pdbx_description
1 polymer ?
#
loop_
_entity_poly.entity_id
_entity_poly.type
_entity_poly.pdbx_seq_one_letter_code
_entity_poly.pdbx_strand_id
1 'polypeptide(L)'
;LERYIGSSPEEIEQSYDQYKLTGKPQPISAWLGEAIGAGHPIVRTPHSPYEPLGAALTFPPNYSAIAAPLRVGEQELGVLTLAHRTPGRYGGGARALTTTFANYAAVAIGNARLYEDAYEQAWISTMLLQVSETLQSLTNLNDLLTTVIDFTPMLAGVKATILYLIDDDGTFLPAAASGLSTAQQTDFEHWRFAPGDVPALDQLITERQPVILSMNEEDASLYRIFQTDEGDQHPPDSEL
;
A
#
# COMPACT_ATOMS: atom_id res chain seq x y z
N LEU A 1 5.98 47.09 11.66
CA LEU A 1 7.36 46.93 11.19
C LEU A 1 8.19 46.07 12.16
N GLU A 2 7.60 45.11 12.88
CA GLU A 2 8.32 44.20 13.78
C GLU A 2 7.41 43.01 14.11
N ARG A 3 7.55 41.87 13.41
CA ARG A 3 7.17 40.51 13.87
C ARG A 3 7.32 39.36 12.84
N TYR A 4 8.21 39.45 11.86
CA TYR A 4 8.49 38.30 10.97
C TYR A 4 9.98 38.28 10.63
N ILE A 5 10.80 37.91 11.62
CA ILE A 5 12.19 37.50 11.41
C ILE A 5 12.18 35.97 11.50
N GLY A 6 12.87 35.36 10.55
CA GLY A 6 12.73 33.96 10.15
C GLY A 6 12.69 32.96 11.29
N SER A 7 11.84 31.95 11.10
CA SER A 7 11.80 30.76 11.94
C SER A 7 13.21 30.24 12.20
N SER A 8 13.51 29.91 13.45
CA SER A 8 14.84 29.43 13.83
C SER A 8 15.12 28.07 13.16
N PRO A 9 16.39 27.69 12.96
CA PRO A 9 16.73 26.34 12.50
C PRO A 9 16.07 25.23 13.34
N GLU A 10 15.87 25.46 14.65
CA GLU A 10 15.21 24.52 15.57
C GLU A 10 13.69 24.44 15.33
N GLU A 11 13.03 25.54 14.95
CA GLU A 11 11.60 25.54 14.59
C GLU A 11 11.38 24.86 13.23
N ILE A 12 12.33 25.01 12.30
CA ILE A 12 12.35 24.29 11.03
C ILE A 12 12.56 22.80 11.30
N GLU A 13 13.50 22.43 12.17
CA GLU A 13 13.81 21.03 12.54
C GLU A 13 12.64 20.38 13.31
N GLN A 14 12.01 21.07 14.26
CA GLN A 14 10.78 20.61 14.93
C GLN A 14 9.59 20.45 13.98
N SER A 15 9.44 21.38 13.01
CA SER A 15 8.43 21.25 11.97
C SER A 15 8.69 19.97 11.15
N TYR A 16 9.93 19.69 10.77
CA TYR A 16 10.29 18.47 10.02
C TYR A 16 10.18 17.19 10.82
N ASP A 17 10.53 17.19 12.10
CA ASP A 17 10.37 16.04 12.98
C ASP A 17 8.89 15.72 13.19
N GLN A 18 8.03 16.74 13.29
CA GLN A 18 6.59 16.56 13.24
C GLN A 18 6.11 15.98 11.89
N TYR A 19 6.79 16.31 10.78
CA TYR A 19 6.44 15.81 9.44
C TYR A 19 7.02 14.42 9.09
N LYS A 20 8.08 13.95 9.77
CA LYS A 20 8.72 12.64 9.52
C LYS A 20 8.05 11.45 10.22
N LEU A 21 7.24 11.68 11.27
CA LEU A 21 6.91 10.61 12.22
C LEU A 21 5.65 9.78 11.95
N THR A 22 4.84 10.06 10.93
CA THR A 22 3.52 9.38 10.85
C THR A 22 3.37 8.35 9.74
N GLY A 23 4.15 8.40 8.65
CA GLY A 23 3.88 7.56 7.47
C GLY A 23 2.46 7.73 6.89
N LYS A 24 1.70 8.72 7.38
CA LYS A 24 0.32 8.99 7.01
C LYS A 24 0.30 9.99 5.86
N PRO A 25 -0.59 9.82 4.87
CA PRO A 25 -0.79 10.81 3.82
C PRO A 25 -1.09 12.18 4.45
N GLN A 26 -0.25 13.18 4.15
CA GLN A 26 -0.48 14.55 4.56
C GLN A 26 -1.60 15.15 3.68
N PRO A 27 -2.44 16.05 4.23
CA PRO A 27 -3.36 16.80 3.40
C PRO A 27 -2.56 17.59 2.35
N ILE A 28 -3.01 17.52 1.09
CA ILE A 28 -2.44 18.29 -0.01
C ILE A 28 -2.40 19.75 0.42
N SER A 29 -1.25 20.39 0.30
CA SER A 29 -1.16 21.79 0.67
C SER A 29 -2.07 22.65 -0.20
N ALA A 30 -2.59 23.74 0.35
CA ALA A 30 -3.54 24.59 -0.35
C ALA A 30 -3.00 25.07 -1.71
N TRP A 31 -1.70 25.38 -1.79
CA TRP A 31 -1.06 25.80 -3.03
C TRP A 31 -0.94 24.68 -4.08
N LEU A 32 -0.63 23.45 -3.67
CA LEU A 32 -0.59 22.31 -4.58
C LEU A 32 -2.00 21.92 -5.05
N GLY A 33 -2.99 21.98 -4.16
CA GLY A 33 -4.39 21.76 -4.52
C GLY A 33 -4.91 22.80 -5.52
N GLU A 34 -4.53 24.06 -5.34
CA GLU A 34 -4.82 25.14 -6.29
C GLU A 34 -4.17 24.87 -7.65
N ALA A 35 -2.90 24.44 -7.68
CA ALA A 35 -2.19 24.15 -8.92
C ALA A 35 -2.81 22.99 -9.71
N ILE A 36 -3.33 21.97 -9.00
CA ILE A 36 -4.07 20.86 -9.61
C ILE A 36 -5.34 21.40 -10.29
N GLY A 37 -6.20 22.10 -9.54
CA GLY A 37 -7.49 22.57 -10.05
C GLY A 37 -7.41 23.72 -11.07
N ALA A 38 -6.35 24.53 -11.07
CA ALA A 38 -6.22 25.67 -11.97
C ALA A 38 -5.98 25.29 -13.44
N GLY A 39 -5.49 24.08 -13.72
CA GLY A 39 -5.21 23.64 -15.10
C GLY A 39 -4.01 24.34 -15.77
N HIS A 40 -3.29 25.19 -15.04
CA HIS A 40 -2.09 25.88 -15.52
C HIS A 40 -1.06 26.06 -14.39
N PRO A 41 0.22 26.33 -14.71
CA PRO A 41 1.22 26.49 -13.67
C PRO A 41 0.91 27.66 -12.73
N ILE A 42 1.12 27.45 -11.44
CA ILE A 42 1.03 28.47 -10.39
C ILE A 42 2.43 28.68 -9.80
N VAL A 43 2.82 29.94 -9.62
CA VAL A 43 4.08 30.31 -8.98
C VAL A 43 3.78 30.66 -7.53
N ARG A 44 4.50 30.02 -6.61
CA ARG A 44 4.42 30.33 -5.18
C ARG A 44 4.88 31.77 -4.95
N THR A 45 4.15 32.50 -4.12
CA THR A 45 4.54 33.85 -3.70
C THR A 45 5.24 33.82 -2.34
N PRO A 46 6.08 34.81 -1.99
CA PRO A 46 6.70 34.87 -0.67
C PRO A 46 5.70 34.98 0.50
N HIS A 47 4.45 35.38 0.23
CA HIS A 47 3.37 35.48 1.21
C HIS A 47 2.55 34.18 1.32
N SER A 48 2.78 33.21 0.44
CA SER A 48 2.15 31.89 0.53
C SER A 48 2.66 31.16 1.78
N PRO A 49 1.82 30.32 2.43
CA PRO A 49 2.25 29.49 3.55
C PRO A 49 3.55 28.74 3.28
N TYR A 50 4.27 28.41 4.35
CA TYR A 50 5.44 27.57 4.22
C TYR A 50 5.00 26.13 3.98
N GLU A 51 5.62 25.49 2.99
CA GLU A 51 5.13 24.25 2.38
C GLU A 51 6.04 23.06 2.75
N PRO A 52 5.51 21.82 2.79
CA PRO A 52 6.31 20.63 3.13
C PRO A 52 7.53 20.41 2.24
N LEU A 53 7.48 20.84 0.96
CA LEU A 53 8.64 20.75 0.06
C LEU A 53 9.75 21.74 0.41
N GLY A 54 9.37 22.97 0.76
CA GLY A 54 10.31 24.00 1.21
C GLY A 54 10.96 23.59 2.53
N ALA A 55 10.14 23.01 3.43
CA ALA A 55 10.59 22.25 4.58
C ALA A 55 11.56 21.17 4.09
N ALA A 56 11.16 20.01 3.57
CA ALA A 56 12.07 18.91 3.20
C ALA A 56 13.45 19.28 2.57
N LEU A 57 13.55 20.36 1.79
CA LEU A 57 14.79 20.84 1.15
C LEU A 57 15.59 21.91 1.94
N THR A 58 15.17 22.30 3.14
CA THR A 58 15.79 23.34 3.98
C THR A 58 15.93 24.68 3.28
N PHE A 59 14.84 25.10 2.64
CA PHE A 59 14.77 26.37 1.94
C PHE A 59 14.32 27.50 2.88
N PRO A 60 14.76 28.75 2.66
CA PRO A 60 14.26 29.87 3.45
C PRO A 60 12.76 30.08 3.16
N PRO A 61 11.96 30.65 4.08
CA PRO A 61 10.51 30.82 3.87
C PRO A 61 10.12 31.61 2.60
N ASN A 62 11.00 32.49 2.13
CA ASN A 62 10.82 33.29 0.92
C ASN A 62 11.32 32.62 -0.37
N TYR A 63 11.60 31.31 -0.36
CA TYR A 63 12.01 30.59 -1.56
C TYR A 63 10.96 30.69 -2.69
N SER A 64 11.35 30.39 -3.92
CA SER A 64 10.41 30.36 -5.03
C SER A 64 10.09 28.93 -5.44
N ALA A 65 8.86 28.70 -5.91
CA ALA A 65 8.46 27.44 -6.51
C ALA A 65 7.45 27.69 -7.63
N ILE A 66 7.36 26.74 -8.56
CA ILE A 66 6.31 26.67 -9.58
C ILE A 66 5.77 25.25 -9.61
N ALA A 67 4.45 25.12 -9.57
CA ALA A 67 3.74 23.85 -9.67
C ALA A 67 2.88 23.86 -10.93
N ALA A 68 2.94 22.80 -11.73
CA ALA A 68 2.12 22.61 -12.91
C ALA A 68 1.37 21.28 -12.82
N PRO A 69 0.07 21.24 -13.17
CA PRO A 69 -0.69 20.01 -13.09
C PRO A 69 -0.22 19.00 -14.16
N LEU A 70 -0.14 17.73 -13.79
CA LEU A 70 0.07 16.61 -14.71
C LEU A 70 -1.31 16.14 -15.19
N ARG A 71 -1.67 16.42 -16.43
CA ARG A 71 -3.01 16.09 -16.97
C ARG A 71 -2.93 15.35 -18.30
N VAL A 72 -3.83 14.38 -18.48
CA VAL A 72 -4.08 13.71 -19.76
C VAL A 72 -5.58 13.83 -20.04
N GLY A 73 -5.93 14.65 -21.05
CA GLY A 73 -7.32 15.05 -21.27
C GLY A 73 -7.89 15.74 -20.02
N GLU A 74 -9.04 15.27 -19.55
CA GLU A 74 -9.68 15.79 -18.33
C GLU A 74 -9.12 15.20 -17.03
N GLN A 75 -8.33 14.12 -17.10
CA GLN A 75 -7.84 13.41 -15.92
C GLN A 75 -6.58 14.08 -15.34
N GLU A 76 -6.64 14.39 -14.05
CA GLU A 76 -5.50 14.87 -13.26
C GLU A 76 -4.71 13.69 -12.69
N LEU A 77 -3.46 13.55 -13.11
CA LEU A 77 -2.54 12.50 -12.68
C LEU A 77 -1.69 12.92 -11.47
N GLY A 78 -1.53 14.23 -11.25
CA GLY A 78 -0.74 14.78 -10.15
C GLY A 78 -0.21 16.18 -10.44
N VAL A 79 0.95 16.52 -9.88
CA VAL A 79 1.57 17.85 -9.99
C VAL A 79 3.09 17.75 -10.13
N LEU A 80 3.65 18.49 -11.09
CA LEU A 80 5.09 18.70 -11.26
C LEU A 80 5.49 19.98 -10.55
N THR A 81 6.40 19.89 -9.57
CA THR A 81 6.88 21.05 -8.82
C THR A 81 8.37 21.27 -9.03
N LEU A 82 8.75 22.51 -9.33
CA LEU A 82 10.13 22.97 -9.31
C LEU A 82 10.29 23.98 -8.19
N ALA A 83 11.34 23.85 -7.37
CA ALA A 83 11.62 24.76 -6.27
C ALA A 83 13.06 25.29 -6.34
N HIS A 84 13.27 26.52 -5.88
CA HIS A 84 14.57 27.17 -5.85
C HIS A 84 14.71 28.07 -4.62
N ARG A 85 15.87 28.00 -3.96
CA ARG A 85 16.17 28.77 -2.71
C ARG A 85 15.99 30.27 -2.86
N THR A 86 16.41 30.83 -4.00
CA THR A 86 16.27 32.25 -4.30
C THR A 86 14.82 32.63 -4.64
N PRO A 87 14.26 33.72 -4.08
CA PRO A 87 12.95 34.25 -4.46
C PRO A 87 12.87 34.69 -5.93
N GLY A 88 11.66 34.75 -6.47
CA GLY A 88 11.38 35.44 -7.75
C GLY A 88 11.98 34.80 -9.01
N ARG A 89 12.33 33.50 -9.00
CA ARG A 89 13.05 32.85 -10.12
C ARG A 89 12.16 32.42 -11.29
N TYR A 90 10.84 32.34 -11.11
CA TYR A 90 9.93 31.77 -12.11
C TYR A 90 9.11 32.86 -12.83
N GLY A 91 9.54 33.20 -14.04
CA GLY A 91 8.83 34.10 -14.96
C GLY A 91 8.03 33.36 -16.04
N GLY A 92 7.57 34.10 -17.07
CA GLY A 92 6.75 33.54 -18.16
C GLY A 92 7.42 32.40 -18.93
N GLY A 93 8.72 32.51 -19.23
CA GLY A 93 9.47 31.43 -19.89
C GLY A 93 9.56 30.16 -19.04
N ALA A 94 9.73 30.30 -17.72
CA ALA A 94 9.72 29.16 -16.81
C ALA A 94 8.33 28.51 -16.75
N ARG A 95 7.25 29.30 -16.74
CA ARG A 95 5.88 28.77 -16.82
C ARG A 95 5.67 27.94 -18.08
N ALA A 96 6.07 28.46 -19.24
CA ALA A 96 5.93 27.74 -20.51
C ALA A 96 6.71 26.41 -20.50
N LEU A 97 7.97 26.43 -20.06
CA LEU A 97 8.79 25.22 -19.96
C LEU A 97 8.18 24.21 -18.97
N THR A 98 7.79 24.64 -17.78
CA THR A 98 7.19 23.75 -16.78
C THR A 98 5.89 23.14 -17.29
N THR A 99 5.03 23.89 -18.01
CA THR A 99 3.84 23.33 -18.66
C THR A 99 4.22 22.24 -19.66
N THR A 100 5.19 22.52 -20.54
CA THR A 100 5.61 21.54 -21.57
C THR A 100 6.13 20.26 -20.94
N PHE A 101 6.99 20.37 -19.92
CA PHE A 101 7.49 19.18 -19.20
C PHE A 101 6.39 18.45 -18.44
N ALA A 102 5.47 19.17 -17.79
CA ALA A 102 4.33 18.57 -17.10
C ALA A 102 3.44 17.78 -18.06
N ASN A 103 3.16 18.32 -19.25
CA ASN A 103 2.37 17.63 -20.26
C ASN A 103 3.06 16.36 -20.76
N TYR A 104 4.37 16.40 -21.07
CA TYR A 104 5.10 15.21 -21.50
C TYR A 104 5.18 14.15 -20.40
N ALA A 105 5.44 14.56 -19.16
CA ALA A 105 5.46 13.66 -18.02
C ALA A 105 4.08 13.02 -17.80
N ALA A 106 3.00 13.79 -17.92
CA ALA A 106 1.64 13.29 -17.77
C ALA A 106 1.32 12.21 -18.81
N VAL A 107 1.66 12.43 -20.09
CA VAL A 107 1.49 11.42 -21.15
C VAL A 107 2.31 10.16 -20.86
N ALA A 108 3.58 10.32 -20.46
CA ALA A 108 4.45 9.19 -20.17
C ALA A 108 3.93 8.36 -18.97
N ILE A 109 3.52 9.02 -17.88
CA ILE A 109 2.94 8.38 -16.69
C ILE A 109 1.62 7.69 -17.05
N GLY A 110 0.76 8.36 -17.83
CA GLY A 110 -0.49 7.78 -18.30
C GLY A 110 -0.27 6.50 -19.11
N ASN A 111 0.68 6.53 -20.05
CA ASN A 111 1.04 5.35 -20.85
C ASN A 111 1.65 4.23 -20.00
N ALA A 112 2.51 4.57 -19.02
CA ALA A 112 3.11 3.58 -18.12
C ALA A 112 2.03 2.88 -17.28
N ARG A 113 1.08 3.62 -16.71
CA ARG A 113 -0.06 3.04 -15.96
C ARG A 113 -0.93 2.15 -16.83
N LEU A 114 -1.32 2.64 -18.01
CA LEU A 114 -2.11 1.82 -18.96
C LEU A 114 -1.38 0.53 -19.36
N TYR A 115 -0.06 0.59 -19.52
CA TYR A 115 0.75 -0.58 -19.82
C TYR A 115 0.82 -1.54 -18.63
N GLU A 116 1.05 -1.04 -17.40
CA GLU A 116 1.05 -1.84 -16.17
C GLU A 116 -0.29 -2.54 -15.98
N ASP A 117 -1.41 -1.82 -16.10
CA ASP A 117 -2.76 -2.37 -15.99
C ASP A 117 -2.99 -3.47 -17.04
N ALA A 118 -2.63 -3.22 -18.30
CA ALA A 118 -2.77 -4.20 -19.37
C ALA A 118 -1.89 -5.43 -19.16
N TYR A 119 -0.67 -5.23 -18.66
CA TYR A 119 0.27 -6.30 -18.34
C TYR A 119 -0.25 -7.16 -17.18
N GLU A 120 -0.74 -6.54 -16.11
CA GLU A 120 -1.33 -7.23 -14.96
C GLU A 120 -2.53 -8.08 -15.39
N GLN A 121 -3.45 -7.52 -16.19
CA GLN A 121 -4.62 -8.27 -16.69
C GLN A 121 -4.22 -9.45 -17.58
N ALA A 122 -3.25 -9.26 -18.48
CA ALA A 122 -2.74 -10.33 -19.33
C ALA A 122 -2.04 -11.42 -18.51
N TRP A 123 -1.29 -11.03 -17.49
CA TRP A 123 -0.62 -11.95 -16.58
C TRP A 123 -1.63 -12.76 -15.76
N ILE A 124 -2.64 -12.13 -15.14
CA ILE A 124 -3.72 -12.82 -14.43
C ILE A 124 -4.41 -13.85 -15.35
N SER A 125 -4.76 -13.43 -16.57
CA SER A 125 -5.42 -14.30 -17.54
C SER A 125 -4.56 -15.52 -17.92
N THR A 126 -3.26 -15.30 -18.14
CA THR A 126 -2.32 -16.38 -18.46
C THR A 126 -2.19 -17.36 -17.30
N MET A 127 -2.09 -16.84 -16.06
CA MET A 127 -2.05 -17.67 -14.86
C MET A 127 -3.32 -18.50 -14.72
N LEU A 128 -4.50 -17.89 -14.84
CA LEU A 128 -5.77 -18.61 -14.75
C LEU A 128 -5.91 -19.72 -15.80
N LEU A 129 -5.42 -19.49 -17.03
CA LEU A 129 -5.39 -20.52 -18.07
C LEU A 129 -4.47 -21.68 -17.67
N GLN A 130 -3.24 -21.39 -17.21
CA GLN A 130 -2.30 -22.41 -16.75
C GLN A 130 -2.85 -23.24 -15.59
N VAL A 131 -3.53 -22.58 -14.64
CA VAL A 131 -4.25 -23.26 -13.56
C VAL A 131 -5.30 -24.19 -14.14
N SER A 132 -6.16 -23.69 -15.04
CA SER A 132 -7.22 -24.49 -15.65
C SER A 132 -6.68 -25.71 -16.41
N GLU A 133 -5.59 -25.56 -17.16
CA GLU A 133 -4.93 -26.66 -17.87
C GLU A 133 -4.37 -27.71 -16.90
N THR A 134 -3.70 -27.25 -15.83
CA THR A 134 -3.13 -28.14 -14.82
C THR A 134 -4.24 -28.92 -14.12
N LEU A 135 -5.30 -28.26 -13.67
CA LEU A 135 -6.44 -28.90 -13.01
C LEU A 135 -7.15 -29.91 -13.92
N GLN A 136 -7.23 -29.66 -15.23
CA GLN A 136 -7.80 -30.61 -16.20
C GLN A 136 -6.95 -31.87 -16.38
N SER A 137 -5.63 -31.78 -16.19
CA SER A 137 -4.72 -32.92 -16.34
C SER A 137 -4.65 -33.82 -15.11
N LEU A 138 -5.11 -33.32 -13.95
CA LEU A 138 -5.05 -34.02 -12.68
C LEU A 138 -6.29 -34.90 -12.49
N THR A 139 -6.07 -36.18 -12.19
CA THR A 139 -7.13 -37.14 -11.84
C THR A 139 -7.21 -37.42 -10.34
N ASN A 140 -6.33 -36.82 -9.54
CA ASN A 140 -6.24 -37.01 -8.09
C ASN A 140 -6.66 -35.74 -7.35
N LEU A 141 -7.59 -35.88 -6.41
CA LEU A 141 -8.11 -34.78 -5.60
C LEU A 141 -7.01 -34.07 -4.80
N ASN A 142 -6.06 -34.81 -4.21
CA ASN A 142 -5.02 -34.19 -3.38
C ASN A 142 -4.07 -33.32 -4.22
N ASP A 143 -3.70 -33.79 -5.41
CA ASP A 143 -2.86 -33.03 -6.33
C ASP A 143 -3.59 -31.78 -6.84
N LEU A 144 -4.91 -31.89 -7.09
CA LEU A 144 -5.77 -30.78 -7.47
C LEU A 144 -5.82 -29.72 -6.37
N LEU A 145 -6.11 -30.10 -5.13
CA LEU A 145 -6.18 -29.19 -3.98
C LEU A 145 -4.84 -28.48 -3.72
N THR A 146 -3.73 -29.22 -3.83
CA THR A 146 -2.38 -28.66 -3.70
C THR A 146 -2.09 -27.64 -4.81
N THR A 147 -2.44 -27.97 -6.04
CA THR A 147 -2.28 -27.05 -7.18
C THR A 147 -3.07 -25.76 -6.98
N VAL A 148 -4.34 -25.84 -6.57
CA VAL A 148 -5.17 -24.66 -6.31
C VAL A 148 -4.58 -23.79 -5.21
N ILE A 149 -4.11 -24.39 -4.11
CA ILE A 149 -3.56 -23.62 -2.99
C ILE A 149 -2.25 -22.93 -3.36
N ASP A 150 -1.42 -23.50 -4.21
CA ASP A 150 -0.13 -22.91 -4.60
C ASP A 150 -0.26 -21.67 -5.48
N PHE A 151 -1.32 -21.60 -6.29
CA PHE A 151 -1.58 -20.42 -7.14
C PHE A 151 -2.31 -19.30 -6.40
N THR A 152 -3.01 -19.62 -5.31
CA THR A 152 -3.86 -18.65 -4.59
C THR A 152 -3.06 -17.48 -3.98
N PRO A 153 -1.91 -17.68 -3.31
CA PRO A 153 -1.07 -16.59 -2.81
C PRO A 153 -0.66 -15.58 -3.89
N MET A 154 -0.31 -16.07 -5.07
CA MET A 154 0.15 -15.25 -6.20
C MET A 154 -0.99 -14.41 -6.79
N LEU A 155 -2.21 -14.94 -6.85
CA LEU A 155 -3.39 -14.24 -7.38
C LEU A 155 -4.04 -13.29 -6.36
N ALA A 156 -4.08 -13.68 -5.08
CA ALA A 156 -4.74 -12.91 -4.03
C ALA A 156 -3.81 -11.96 -3.27
N GLY A 157 -2.49 -12.03 -3.51
CA GLY A 157 -1.51 -11.20 -2.82
C GLY A 157 -1.38 -11.51 -1.31
N VAL A 158 -1.68 -12.74 -0.90
CA VAL A 158 -1.64 -13.18 0.50
C VAL A 158 -0.34 -13.92 0.81
N LYS A 159 0.11 -13.85 2.07
CA LYS A 159 1.34 -14.52 2.52
C LYS A 159 1.20 -16.03 2.61
N ALA A 160 0.02 -16.51 3.00
CA ALA A 160 -0.30 -17.92 3.16
C ALA A 160 -1.75 -18.18 2.77
N THR A 161 -2.05 -19.42 2.39
CA THR A 161 -3.41 -19.87 2.11
C THR A 161 -3.55 -21.29 2.65
N ILE A 162 -4.70 -21.58 3.28
CA ILE A 162 -5.02 -22.89 3.82
C ILE A 162 -6.39 -23.32 3.28
N LEU A 163 -6.49 -24.58 2.88
CA LEU A 163 -7.72 -25.22 2.46
C LEU A 163 -8.07 -26.33 3.44
N TYR A 164 -9.31 -26.26 3.92
CA TYR A 164 -9.93 -27.24 4.79
C TYR A 164 -11.04 -27.97 4.03
N LEU A 165 -11.15 -29.28 4.26
CA LEU A 165 -12.32 -30.07 3.90
C LEU A 165 -13.19 -30.24 5.14
N ILE A 166 -14.50 -30.28 4.97
CA ILE A 166 -15.45 -30.49 6.07
C ILE A 166 -15.85 -31.97 6.06
N ASP A 167 -15.71 -32.63 7.20
CA ASP A 167 -16.17 -34.01 7.41
C ASP A 167 -17.67 -34.06 7.73
N ASP A 168 -18.28 -35.25 7.73
CA ASP A 168 -19.72 -35.45 7.92
C ASP A 168 -20.24 -34.91 9.28
N ASP A 169 -19.37 -34.80 10.28
CA ASP A 169 -19.67 -34.27 11.61
C ASP A 169 -19.50 -32.74 11.72
N GLY A 170 -19.12 -32.08 10.62
CA GLY A 170 -18.87 -30.63 10.57
C GLY A 170 -17.45 -30.22 10.96
N THR A 171 -16.56 -31.18 11.21
CA THR A 171 -15.16 -30.89 11.55
C THR A 171 -14.37 -30.45 10.32
N PHE A 172 -13.60 -29.37 10.45
CA PHE A 172 -12.65 -28.91 9.45
C PHE A 172 -11.35 -29.71 9.53
N LEU A 173 -11.02 -30.42 8.45
CA LEU A 173 -9.84 -31.23 8.28
C LEU A 173 -8.85 -30.53 7.33
N PRO A 174 -7.57 -30.38 7.71
CA PRO A 174 -6.55 -29.75 6.88
C PRO A 174 -6.35 -30.59 5.61
N ALA A 175 -6.40 -29.95 4.43
CA ALA A 175 -6.29 -30.65 3.15
C ALA A 175 -5.12 -30.16 2.30
N ALA A 176 -4.88 -28.85 2.25
CA ALA A 176 -3.69 -28.29 1.59
C ALA A 176 -3.35 -26.93 2.20
N ALA A 177 -2.07 -26.56 2.17
CA ALA A 177 -1.61 -25.24 2.60
C ALA A 177 -0.41 -24.80 1.76
N SER A 178 -0.29 -23.49 1.54
CA SER A 178 0.84 -22.85 0.87
C SER A 178 1.25 -21.58 1.62
N GLY A 179 2.54 -21.25 1.59
CA GLY A 179 3.09 -20.05 2.26
C GLY A 179 3.24 -20.16 3.78
N LEU A 180 3.17 -21.36 4.36
CA LEU A 180 3.47 -21.61 5.77
C LEU A 180 4.99 -21.68 6.02
N SER A 181 5.44 -21.33 7.23
CA SER A 181 6.80 -21.61 7.68
C SER A 181 7.05 -23.11 7.86
N THR A 182 8.31 -23.55 7.91
CA THR A 182 8.64 -24.98 8.10
C THR A 182 8.06 -25.55 9.40
N ALA A 183 8.03 -24.76 10.48
CA ALA A 183 7.44 -25.17 11.76
C ALA A 183 5.92 -25.36 11.61
N GLN A 184 5.24 -24.36 11.05
CA GLN A 184 3.80 -24.41 10.79
C GLN A 184 3.40 -25.55 9.86
N GLN A 185 4.20 -25.83 8.84
CA GLN A 185 3.92 -26.90 7.89
C GLN A 185 4.00 -28.28 8.54
N THR A 186 4.82 -28.44 9.57
CA THR A 186 4.92 -29.68 10.35
C THR A 186 3.67 -29.88 11.24
N ASP A 187 3.15 -28.79 11.80
CA ASP A 187 1.98 -28.84 12.68
C ASP A 187 0.64 -28.84 11.92
N PHE A 188 0.64 -28.45 10.65
CA PHE A 188 -0.55 -28.27 9.81
C PHE A 188 -1.49 -29.48 9.81
N GLU A 189 -0.96 -30.71 9.76
CA GLU A 189 -1.77 -31.95 9.75
C GLU A 189 -2.65 -32.12 11.00
N HIS A 190 -2.32 -31.42 12.09
CA HIS A 190 -3.01 -31.47 13.37
C HIS A 190 -4.01 -30.31 13.58
N TRP A 191 -4.07 -29.34 12.68
CA TRP A 191 -4.97 -28.18 12.81
C TRP A 191 -6.39 -28.55 12.42
N ARG A 192 -7.09 -29.27 13.31
CA ARG A 192 -8.50 -29.66 13.12
C ARG A 192 -9.40 -28.82 14.00
N PHE A 193 -10.55 -28.42 13.49
CA PHE A 193 -11.53 -27.61 14.24
C PHE A 193 -12.91 -28.24 14.18
N ALA A 194 -13.45 -28.56 15.35
CA ALA A 194 -14.84 -29.00 15.50
C ALA A 194 -15.78 -27.78 15.49
N PRO A 195 -17.08 -27.98 15.21
CA PRO A 195 -18.07 -26.92 15.35
C PRO A 195 -18.02 -26.29 16.75
N GLY A 196 -17.95 -24.95 16.82
CA GLY A 196 -17.81 -24.19 18.06
C GLY A 196 -16.38 -23.85 18.48
N ASP A 197 -15.34 -24.44 17.87
CA ASP A 197 -13.93 -24.11 18.20
C ASP A 197 -13.52 -22.72 17.69
N VAL A 198 -14.09 -22.32 16.55
CA VAL A 198 -13.81 -21.06 15.88
C VAL A 198 -15.14 -20.45 15.40
N PRO A 199 -15.68 -19.42 16.08
CA PRO A 199 -16.95 -18.79 15.71
C PRO A 199 -17.02 -18.32 14.25
N ALA A 200 -15.90 -17.85 13.70
CA ALA A 200 -15.79 -17.43 12.31
C ALA A 200 -16.04 -18.58 11.30
N LEU A 201 -15.59 -19.80 11.62
CA LEU A 201 -15.83 -20.96 10.77
C LEU A 201 -17.29 -21.42 10.84
N ASP A 202 -17.90 -21.35 12.03
CA ASP A 202 -19.33 -21.64 12.21
C ASP A 202 -20.19 -20.63 11.43
N GLN A 203 -19.82 -19.35 11.47
CA GLN A 203 -20.47 -18.29 10.69
C GLN A 203 -20.31 -18.54 9.18
N LEU A 204 -19.12 -18.91 8.72
CA LEU A 204 -18.85 -19.24 7.31
C LEU A 204 -19.79 -20.35 6.80
N ILE A 205 -19.99 -21.42 7.57
CA ILE A 205 -20.89 -22.52 7.21
C ILE A 205 -22.35 -22.05 7.21
N THR A 206 -22.76 -21.31 8.24
CA THR A 206 -24.15 -20.91 8.46
C THR A 206 -24.61 -19.88 7.43
N GLU A 207 -23.80 -18.85 7.20
CA GLU A 207 -24.14 -17.71 6.34
C GLU A 207 -23.72 -17.93 4.88
N ARG A 208 -22.75 -18.82 4.61
CA ARG A 208 -22.16 -19.05 3.28
C ARG A 208 -21.66 -17.78 2.61
N GLN A 209 -21.19 -16.83 3.40
CA GLN A 209 -20.56 -15.59 2.93
C GLN A 209 -19.11 -15.52 3.39
N PRO A 210 -18.22 -14.85 2.62
CA PRO A 210 -16.85 -14.62 3.05
C PRO A 210 -16.81 -13.88 4.39
N VAL A 211 -16.08 -14.43 5.36
CA VAL A 211 -15.86 -13.80 6.67
C VAL A 211 -14.47 -13.17 6.65
N ILE A 212 -14.40 -11.85 6.85
CA ILE A 212 -13.13 -11.12 6.97
C ILE A 212 -12.83 -10.92 8.45
N LEU A 213 -11.76 -11.56 8.91
CA LEU A 213 -11.28 -11.40 10.27
C LEU A 213 -10.21 -10.30 10.29
N SER A 214 -10.48 -9.25 11.06
CA SER A 214 -9.43 -8.32 11.46
C SER A 214 -8.74 -8.90 12.68
N MET A 215 -7.40 -9.00 12.66
CA MET A 215 -6.61 -9.54 13.77
C MET A 215 -6.67 -8.61 15.00
N ASN A 216 -7.80 -8.63 15.70
CA ASN A 216 -8.01 -8.08 17.03
C ASN A 216 -8.31 -9.27 17.96
N GLU A 217 -7.93 -9.18 19.24
CA GLU A 217 -7.76 -10.29 20.20
C GLU A 217 -8.97 -11.22 20.45
N GLU A 218 -10.14 -10.97 19.86
CA GLU A 218 -11.38 -11.70 20.13
C GLU A 218 -11.44 -13.10 19.45
N ASP A 219 -10.72 -13.33 18.36
CA ASP A 219 -10.66 -14.64 17.66
C ASP A 219 -9.33 -15.39 17.89
N ALA A 220 -9.02 -15.62 19.17
CA ALA A 220 -7.74 -16.17 19.64
C ALA A 220 -7.40 -17.58 19.09
N SER A 221 -8.38 -18.35 18.61
CA SER A 221 -8.18 -19.75 18.18
C SER A 221 -7.34 -19.87 16.90
N LEU A 222 -7.59 -19.04 15.88
CA LEU A 222 -6.78 -19.00 14.66
C LEU A 222 -5.51 -18.17 14.85
N TYR A 223 -5.52 -17.21 15.78
CA TYR A 223 -4.39 -16.34 16.06
C TYR A 223 -3.12 -17.10 16.52
N ARG A 224 -3.28 -18.13 17.36
CA ARG A 224 -2.13 -18.94 17.84
C ARG A 224 -1.42 -19.73 16.75
N ILE A 225 -2.10 -20.00 15.65
CA ILE A 225 -1.61 -20.82 14.55
C ILE A 225 -0.69 -20.00 13.62
N PHE A 226 -0.99 -18.71 13.47
CA PHE A 226 -0.25 -17.80 12.59
C PHE A 226 0.79 -16.93 13.31
N GLN A 227 0.91 -17.03 14.64
CA GLN A 227 2.06 -16.49 15.35
C GLN A 227 3.29 -17.38 15.10
N THR A 228 4.16 -16.95 14.19
CA THR A 228 5.56 -17.39 14.15
C THR A 228 6.46 -16.19 13.88
N ASP A 229 7.34 -15.92 14.83
CA ASP A 229 8.59 -15.13 14.77
C ASP A 229 8.55 -13.65 14.31
N GLU A 230 7.88 -12.79 15.09
CA GLU A 230 8.45 -11.46 15.35
C GLU A 230 9.05 -11.45 16.77
N GLY A 231 10.29 -11.94 16.88
CA GLY A 231 11.20 -11.61 17.98
C GLY A 231 10.84 -12.17 19.35
N ASP A 232 11.23 -13.42 19.61
CA ASP A 232 11.60 -13.85 20.96
C ASP A 232 12.88 -13.10 21.38
N GLN A 233 12.72 -11.82 21.75
CA GLN A 233 13.62 -11.11 22.65
C GLN A 233 12.93 -11.04 24.01
N HIS A 234 12.84 -12.20 24.68
CA HIS A 234 12.82 -12.19 26.13
C HIS A 234 14.19 -11.67 26.59
N PRO A 235 14.30 -10.50 27.26
CA PRO A 235 15.51 -10.21 28.01
C PRO A 235 15.66 -11.30 29.07
N PRO A 236 16.87 -11.81 29.34
CA PRO A 236 17.05 -12.83 30.36
C PRO A 236 16.55 -12.26 31.68
N ASP A 237 15.80 -13.08 32.41
CA ASP A 237 15.49 -12.89 33.82
C ASP A 237 16.72 -12.32 34.54
N SER A 238 16.63 -11.04 34.91
CA SER A 238 17.53 -10.49 35.90
C SER A 238 17.03 -10.97 37.25
N GLU A 239 17.54 -12.11 37.68
CA GLU A 239 17.79 -12.35 39.10
C GLU A 239 18.52 -11.13 39.66
N LEU A 240 17.86 -10.41 40.57
CA LEU A 240 18.35 -9.94 41.88
C LEU A 240 17.22 -9.23 42.63
#